data_AF-A0A956GWU1-F1
#
_entry.id   AF-A0A956GWU1-F1
#
_cell.length_a   1.000
_cell.length_b   1.000
_cell.length_c   1.000
_cell.angle_alpha   90.00
_cell.angle_beta   90.00
_cell.angle_gamma   90.00
#
_symmetry.space_group_name_H-M   'P 1'
#
loop_
_entity.id
_entity.type
_entity.pdbx_description
1 polymer ?
#
loop_
_entity_poly.entity_id
_entity_poly.type
_entity_poly.pdbx_seq_one_letter_code
_entity_poly.pdbx_strand_id
1 'polypeptide(L)'
;WYHPSWLVRRGFEPPGVYPLAKEILADGTATERAMLGDALQYLPDDILVKVDRAAMSVGLETRVPLLDPDVVELAWRLPLSTKIVGEVGKYPLRRLLARYVPTSLFERPKRGFAVPIAQWLRGPLRDWAESLLAERRLRQEGFLDASLIRQRWDGFLAGIRDWSSLLWNILMWQAWLEHYGTRS
;
A
#
# COMPACT_ATOMS: atom_id res chain seq x y z
N TRP A 1 -3.55 -13.07 3.78
CA TRP A 1 -3.57 -14.46 3.29
C TRP A 1 -2.50 -14.49 2.22
N TYR A 2 -1.67 -15.54 2.15
CA TYR A 2 -0.52 -15.51 1.24
C TYR A 2 -0.90 -15.81 -0.22
N HIS A 3 -2.13 -16.30 -0.46
CA HIS A 3 -2.64 -16.59 -1.79
C HIS A 3 -4.06 -16.01 -1.99
N PRO A 4 -4.21 -14.95 -2.81
CA PRO A 4 -5.51 -14.34 -3.13
C PRO A 4 -6.52 -15.32 -3.74
N SER A 5 -6.03 -16.37 -4.41
CA SER A 5 -6.82 -17.44 -5.04
C SER A 5 -7.67 -18.27 -4.06
N TRP A 6 -7.36 -18.23 -2.76
CA TRP A 6 -8.19 -18.86 -1.72
C TRP A 6 -9.43 -18.04 -1.36
N LEU A 7 -9.44 -16.75 -1.70
CA LEU A 7 -10.53 -15.81 -1.40
C LEU A 7 -11.46 -15.64 -2.58
N VAL A 8 -10.84 -15.33 -3.72
CA VAL A 8 -11.52 -15.02 -4.97
C VAL A 8 -11.74 -16.33 -5.67
N ARG A 9 -13.01 -16.69 -5.89
CA ARG A 9 -13.33 -17.93 -6.60
C ARG A 9 -12.73 -17.88 -8.00
N ARG A 10 -11.89 -18.87 -8.31
CA ARG A 10 -11.12 -18.96 -9.59
C ARG A 10 -10.13 -17.81 -9.81
N GLY A 11 -9.71 -17.10 -8.76
CA GLY A 11 -8.72 -16.03 -8.87
C GLY A 11 -7.31 -16.56 -9.17
N PHE A 12 -6.57 -15.82 -9.97
CA PHE A 12 -5.14 -16.03 -10.23
C PHE A 12 -4.39 -14.71 -10.03
N GLU A 13 -3.18 -14.76 -9.48
CA GLU A 13 -2.34 -13.58 -9.28
C GLU A 13 -1.39 -13.42 -10.48
N PRO A 14 -1.52 -12.33 -11.27
CA PRO A 14 -0.59 -12.09 -12.36
C PRO A 14 0.82 -11.83 -11.84
N PRO A 15 1.87 -12.09 -12.64
CA PRO A 15 3.23 -11.74 -12.26
C PRO A 15 3.33 -10.23 -12.00
N GLY A 16 3.88 -9.84 -10.84
CA GLY A 16 4.14 -8.44 -10.49
C GLY A 16 5.32 -7.84 -11.26
N VAL A 17 5.75 -6.62 -10.91
CA VAL A 17 6.88 -5.97 -11.62
C VAL A 17 8.27 -6.46 -11.17
N TYR A 18 8.36 -7.22 -10.08
CA TYR A 18 9.64 -7.69 -9.55
C TYR A 18 10.44 -8.59 -10.52
N PRO A 19 9.82 -9.54 -11.24
CA PRO A 19 10.46 -10.23 -12.37
C PRO A 19 11.03 -9.26 -13.41
N LEU A 20 10.27 -8.25 -13.83
CA LEU A 20 10.73 -7.24 -14.80
C LEU A 20 11.90 -6.42 -14.26
N ALA A 21 11.86 -5.99 -12.99
CA ALA A 21 12.97 -5.29 -12.35
C ALA A 21 14.24 -6.15 -12.30
N LYS A 22 14.09 -7.47 -12.15
CA LYS A 22 15.20 -8.43 -12.21
C LYS A 22 15.76 -8.61 -13.61
N GLU A 23 14.93 -8.54 -14.64
CA GLU A 23 15.37 -8.57 -16.04
C GLU A 23 16.13 -7.30 -16.42
N ILE A 24 15.62 -6.13 -16.03
CA ILE A 24 16.24 -4.82 -16.33
C ILE A 24 17.57 -4.65 -15.58
N LEU A 25 17.61 -5.02 -14.29
CA LEU A 25 18.81 -4.94 -13.43
C LEU A 25 19.29 -6.34 -13.03
N ALA A 26 19.69 -7.12 -14.04
CA ALA A 26 20.20 -8.48 -13.85
C ALA A 26 21.43 -8.50 -12.91
N ASP A 27 22.38 -7.61 -13.14
CA ASP A 27 23.61 -7.47 -12.35
C ASP A 27 23.43 -6.56 -11.10
N GLY A 28 22.23 -6.02 -10.90
CA GLY A 28 21.93 -5.17 -9.76
C GLY A 28 21.86 -5.93 -8.43
N THR A 29 22.00 -5.21 -7.32
CA THR A 29 21.72 -5.76 -6.00
C THR A 29 20.22 -5.99 -5.79
N ALA A 30 19.84 -6.78 -4.78
CA ALA A 30 18.43 -6.93 -4.40
C ALA A 30 17.79 -5.59 -4.01
N THR A 31 18.56 -4.69 -3.39
CA THR A 31 18.09 -3.35 -3.02
C THR A 31 17.83 -2.48 -4.24
N GLU A 32 18.72 -2.48 -5.24
CA GLU A 32 18.49 -1.71 -6.48
C GLU A 32 17.28 -2.22 -7.27
N ARG A 33 17.08 -3.55 -7.30
CA ARG A 33 15.85 -4.12 -7.88
C ARG A 33 14.60 -3.73 -7.11
N ALA A 34 14.65 -3.67 -5.78
CA ALA A 34 13.54 -3.18 -4.97
C ALA A 34 13.27 -1.68 -5.24
N MET A 35 14.32 -0.85 -5.35
CA MET A 35 14.18 0.56 -5.72
C MET A 35 13.54 0.73 -7.11
N LEU A 36 13.91 -0.10 -8.09
CA LEU A 36 13.30 -0.09 -9.42
C LEU A 36 11.84 -0.54 -9.36
N GLY A 37 11.53 -1.62 -8.64
CA GLY A 37 10.17 -2.08 -8.42
C GLY A 37 9.28 -1.02 -7.77
N ASP A 38 9.82 -0.29 -6.79
CA ASP A 38 9.13 0.84 -6.18
C ASP A 38 8.83 1.95 -7.20
N ALA A 39 9.78 2.28 -8.07
CA ALA A 39 9.60 3.29 -9.11
C ALA A 39 8.59 2.88 -10.20
N LEU A 40 8.54 1.58 -10.53
CA LEU A 40 7.68 1.05 -11.60
C LEU A 40 6.26 0.70 -11.14
N GLN A 41 6.05 0.37 -9.86
CA GLN A 41 4.74 -0.07 -9.36
C GLN A 41 4.32 0.69 -8.09
N TYR A 42 5.12 0.67 -7.03
CA TYR A 42 4.67 1.21 -5.74
C TYR A 42 4.36 2.71 -5.77
N LEU A 43 5.21 3.51 -6.44
CA LEU A 43 5.01 4.93 -6.63
C LEU A 43 3.78 5.23 -7.49
N PRO A 44 3.72 4.78 -8.77
CA PRO A 44 2.60 5.14 -9.64
C PRO A 44 1.27 4.53 -9.20
N ASP A 45 1.26 3.30 -8.67
CA ASP A 45 0.03 2.54 -8.45
C ASP A 45 -0.51 2.58 -7.00
N ASP A 46 0.27 3.11 -6.04
CA ASP A 46 -0.22 3.35 -4.66
C ASP A 46 -0.01 4.81 -4.25
N ILE A 47 1.24 5.27 -4.15
CA ILE A 47 1.54 6.53 -3.47
C ILE A 47 1.06 7.75 -4.27
N LEU A 48 1.46 7.85 -5.55
CA LEU A 48 1.19 9.02 -6.37
C LEU A 48 -0.28 9.12 -6.76
N VAL A 49 -0.89 8.01 -7.18
CA VAL A 49 -2.31 7.97 -7.53
C VAL A 49 -3.20 8.37 -6.35
N LYS A 50 -2.87 7.94 -5.13
CA LYS A 50 -3.65 8.28 -3.93
C LYS A 50 -3.55 9.77 -3.60
N VAL A 51 -2.34 10.32 -3.62
CA VAL A 51 -2.09 11.73 -3.32
C VAL A 51 -2.79 12.63 -4.35
N ASP A 52 -2.64 12.31 -5.63
CA ASP A 52 -3.25 13.05 -6.72
C ASP A 52 -4.79 13.04 -6.62
N ARG A 53 -5.42 11.86 -6.52
CA ARG A 53 -6.87 11.75 -6.43
C ARG A 53 -7.44 12.43 -5.19
N ALA A 54 -6.77 12.33 -4.05
CA ALA A 54 -7.19 12.99 -2.82
C ALA A 54 -7.13 14.51 -2.95
N ALA A 55 -6.02 15.06 -3.47
CA ALA A 55 -5.86 16.50 -3.64
C ALA A 55 -6.80 17.07 -4.71
N MET A 56 -6.91 16.41 -5.86
CA MET A 56 -7.77 16.86 -6.96
C MET A 56 -9.26 16.78 -6.62
N SER A 57 -9.67 15.90 -5.70
CA SER A 57 -11.06 15.88 -5.20
C SER A 57 -11.51 17.19 -4.55
N VAL A 58 -10.56 18.03 -4.15
CA VAL A 58 -10.79 19.37 -3.58
C VAL A 58 -10.10 20.47 -4.40
N GLY A 59 -9.72 20.19 -5.65
CA GLY A 59 -9.11 21.16 -6.57
C GLY A 59 -7.69 21.60 -6.20
N LEU A 60 -6.94 20.79 -5.44
CA LEU A 60 -5.55 21.08 -5.07
C LEU A 60 -4.55 20.34 -5.97
N GLU A 61 -3.51 21.05 -6.40
CA GLU A 61 -2.42 20.48 -7.17
C GLU A 61 -1.24 20.12 -6.25
N THR A 62 -0.79 18.86 -6.28
CA THR A 62 0.35 18.40 -5.48
C THR A 62 1.65 18.41 -6.28
N ARG A 63 2.75 18.80 -5.64
CA ARG A 63 4.11 18.72 -6.19
C ARG A 63 4.95 17.74 -5.39
N VAL A 64 5.80 16.97 -6.08
CA VAL A 64 6.68 15.97 -5.47
C VAL A 64 8.14 16.27 -5.85
N PRO A 65 8.81 17.24 -5.19
CA PRO A 65 10.14 17.70 -5.61
C PRO A 65 11.23 16.62 -5.65
N LEU A 66 11.08 15.55 -4.85
CA LEU A 66 12.02 14.43 -4.86
C LEU A 66 11.91 13.54 -6.11
N LEU A 67 10.89 13.73 -6.93
CA LEU A 67 10.72 13.08 -8.24
C LEU A 67 11.05 14.00 -9.41
N ASP A 68 11.70 15.14 -9.13
CA ASP A 68 12.31 15.93 -10.19
C ASP A 68 13.31 15.06 -10.99
N PRO A 69 13.32 15.13 -12.34
CA PRO A 69 14.18 14.30 -13.17
C PRO A 69 15.66 14.36 -12.78
N ASP A 70 16.18 15.54 -12.43
CA ASP A 70 17.59 15.72 -12.09
C ASP A 70 17.91 15.03 -10.75
N VAL A 71 16.97 15.09 -9.80
CA VAL A 71 17.11 14.42 -8.50
C VAL A 71 17.06 12.91 -8.65
N VAL A 72 16.13 12.40 -9.47
CA VAL A 72 16.00 10.96 -9.72
C VAL A 72 17.22 10.43 -10.47
N GLU A 73 17.70 11.13 -11.49
CA GLU A 73 18.90 10.76 -12.25
C GLU A 73 20.13 10.72 -11.34
N LEU A 74 20.35 11.75 -10.52
CA LEU A 74 21.43 11.76 -9.53
C LEU A 74 21.28 10.58 -8.56
N ALA A 75 20.07 10.33 -8.06
CA ALA A 75 19.82 9.24 -7.14
C ALA A 75 20.14 7.87 -7.76
N TRP A 76 19.93 7.67 -9.06
CA TRP A 76 20.30 6.43 -9.75
C TRP A 76 21.81 6.29 -10.01
N ARG A 77 22.49 7.40 -10.31
CA ARG A 77 23.96 7.40 -10.54
C ARG A 77 24.80 7.18 -9.28
N LEU A 78 24.25 7.48 -8.11
CA LEU A 78 24.96 7.29 -6.83
C LEU A 78 25.19 5.79 -6.53
N PRO A 79 26.41 5.37 -6.11
CA PRO A 79 26.64 4.01 -5.63
C PRO A 79 25.75 3.70 -4.43
N LEU A 80 25.25 2.47 -4.32
CA LEU A 80 24.35 2.08 -3.22
C LEU A 80 24.97 2.33 -1.82
N SER A 81 26.28 2.13 -1.68
CA SER A 81 27.05 2.41 -0.46
C SER A 81 27.03 3.88 -0.01
N THR A 82 26.68 4.81 -0.91
CA THR A 82 26.49 6.22 -0.55
C THR A 82 25.07 6.52 -0.05
N LYS A 83 24.08 5.72 -0.47
CA LYS A 83 22.66 5.84 -0.09
C LYS A 83 22.39 5.20 1.27
N ILE A 84 23.12 4.11 1.55
CA ILE A 84 23.00 3.27 2.74
C ILE A 84 24.39 3.09 3.35
N VAL A 85 24.57 3.58 4.58
CA VAL A 85 25.83 3.47 5.34
C VAL A 85 25.55 2.69 6.61
N GLY A 86 26.05 1.46 6.70
CA GLY A 86 25.65 0.50 7.74
C GLY A 86 24.14 0.22 7.66
N GLU A 87 23.42 0.46 8.74
CA GLU A 87 21.95 0.35 8.78
C GLU A 87 21.23 1.66 8.45
N VAL A 88 21.98 2.73 8.16
CA VAL A 88 21.43 4.07 7.95
C VAL A 88 21.15 4.32 6.47
N GLY A 89 19.87 4.18 6.09
CA GLY A 89 19.38 4.61 4.78
C GLY A 89 19.12 6.12 4.68
N LYS A 90 18.86 6.59 3.45
CA LYS A 90 18.65 8.01 3.12
C LYS A 90 19.83 8.89 3.53
N TYR A 91 21.04 8.33 3.51
CA TYR A 91 22.23 8.99 4.08
C TYR A 91 22.52 10.37 3.48
N PRO A 92 22.50 10.58 2.15
CA PRO A 92 22.72 11.90 1.56
C PRO A 92 21.65 12.92 1.98
N LEU A 93 20.38 12.49 2.03
CA LEU A 93 19.27 13.35 2.44
C LEU A 93 19.37 13.75 3.92
N ARG A 94 19.77 12.83 4.80
CA ARG A 94 20.02 13.12 6.23
C ARG A 94 21.15 14.14 6.40
N ARG A 95 22.26 13.98 5.66
CA ARG A 95 23.39 14.92 5.68
C ARG A 95 23.02 16.30 5.15
N LEU A 96 22.14 16.37 4.15
CA LEU A 96 21.60 17.64 3.65
C LEU A 96 20.70 18.31 4.69
N LEU A 97 19.75 17.57 5.27
CA LEU A 97 18.82 18.08 6.28
C LEU A 97 19.53 18.61 7.53
N ALA A 98 20.62 17.97 7.96
CA ALA A 98 21.43 18.41 9.09
C ALA A 98 22.00 19.84 8.93
N ARG A 99 22.05 20.38 7.70
CA ARG A 99 22.48 21.77 7.44
C ARG A 99 21.38 22.80 7.69
N TYR A 100 20.12 22.37 7.72
CA TYR A 100 18.96 23.26 7.76
C TYR A 100 18.13 23.13 9.04
N VAL A 101 18.09 21.95 9.65
CA VAL A 101 17.28 21.70 10.84
C VAL A 101 18.02 20.83 11.87
N PRO A 102 17.70 20.96 13.18
CA PRO A 102 18.29 20.13 14.22
C PRO A 102 18.12 18.62 13.94
N THR A 103 19.18 17.85 14.15
CA THR A 103 19.21 16.39 13.92
C THR A 103 18.11 15.65 14.67
N SER A 104 17.77 16.10 15.88
CA SER A 104 16.70 15.53 16.71
C SER A 104 15.32 15.52 16.05
N LEU A 105 15.07 16.36 15.02
CA LEU A 105 13.79 16.39 14.31
C LEU A 105 13.61 15.24 13.32
N PHE A 106 14.70 14.73 12.73
CA PHE A 106 14.65 13.69 11.69
C PHE A 106 15.38 12.39 12.08
N GLU A 107 16.23 12.41 13.09
CA GLU A 107 16.83 11.21 13.69
C GLU A 107 15.88 10.59 14.73
N ARG A 108 14.70 10.22 14.25
CA ARG A 108 13.65 9.57 15.05
C ARG A 108 13.34 8.20 14.45
N PRO A 109 12.81 7.24 15.24
CA PRO A 109 12.31 5.99 14.71
C PRO A 109 11.33 6.23 13.55
N LYS A 110 11.43 5.43 12.49
CA LYS A 110 10.56 5.55 11.32
C LYS A 110 9.10 5.37 11.76
N ARG A 111 8.31 6.42 11.62
CA ARG A 111 6.85 6.37 11.82
C ARG A 111 6.19 6.33 10.46
N GLY A 112 5.46 5.26 10.19
CA GLY A 112 4.62 5.17 8.99
C GLY A 112 3.41 6.10 9.09
N PHE A 113 2.83 6.43 7.95
CA PHE A 113 1.52 7.11 7.86
C PHE A 113 0.39 6.09 7.90
N ALA A 114 0.46 5.14 8.84
CA ALA A 114 -0.52 4.08 8.93
C ALA A 114 -1.84 4.64 9.45
N VAL A 115 -2.90 4.39 8.70
CA VAL A 115 -4.26 4.73 9.08
C VAL A 115 -4.75 3.70 10.11
N PRO A 116 -5.46 4.09 11.19
CA PRO A 116 -5.86 3.17 12.26
C PRO A 116 -7.09 2.32 11.86
N ILE A 117 -6.97 1.57 10.76
CA ILE A 117 -8.04 0.76 10.16
C ILE A 117 -8.67 -0.17 11.20
N ALA A 118 -7.85 -0.85 12.01
CA ALA A 118 -8.35 -1.77 13.03
C ALA A 118 -9.26 -1.07 14.06
N GLN A 119 -8.90 0.16 14.48
CA GLN A 119 -9.72 0.95 15.39
C GLN A 119 -11.02 1.41 14.73
N TRP A 120 -10.94 1.84 13.46
CA TRP A 120 -12.12 2.27 12.72
C TRP A 120 -13.12 1.14 12.49
N LEU A 121 -12.65 -0.03 12.05
CA LEU A 121 -13.50 -1.20 11.80
C LEU A 121 -14.12 -1.78 13.08
N ARG A 122 -13.49 -1.61 14.25
CA ARG A 122 -14.09 -2.01 15.54
C ARG A 122 -15.01 -0.95 16.13
N GLY A 123 -14.90 0.29 15.67
CA GLY A 123 -15.67 1.43 16.17
C GLY A 123 -16.51 2.07 15.07
N PRO A 124 -16.17 3.29 14.62
CA PRO A 124 -17.06 4.12 13.79
C PRO A 124 -17.44 3.52 12.43
N LEU A 125 -16.63 2.60 11.88
CA LEU A 125 -16.90 1.95 10.59
C LEU A 125 -17.46 0.53 10.74
N ARG A 126 -17.78 0.08 11.96
CA ARG A 126 -18.23 -1.29 12.20
C ARG A 126 -19.52 -1.61 11.45
N ASP A 127 -20.54 -0.77 11.59
CA ASP A 127 -21.86 -1.05 11.00
C ASP A 127 -21.82 -1.00 9.48
N TRP A 128 -21.04 -0.07 8.92
CA TRP A 128 -20.75 -0.03 7.49
C TRP A 128 -20.02 -1.29 7.01
N ALA A 129 -19.05 -1.78 7.79
CA ALA A 129 -18.36 -3.01 7.44
C ALA A 129 -19.26 -4.25 7.54
N GLU A 130 -20.10 -4.35 8.57
CA GLU A 130 -21.07 -5.44 8.73
C GLU A 130 -22.05 -5.52 7.56
N SER A 131 -22.53 -4.37 7.06
CA SER A 131 -23.48 -4.34 5.94
C SER A 131 -22.85 -4.82 4.63
N LEU A 132 -21.61 -4.43 4.36
CA LEU A 132 -20.85 -4.88 3.18
C LEU A 132 -20.41 -6.34 3.28
N LEU A 133 -20.15 -6.84 4.50
CA LEU A 133 -19.73 -8.22 4.74
C LEU A 133 -20.90 -9.14 5.12
N ALA A 134 -22.14 -8.74 4.87
CA ALA A 134 -23.31 -9.55 5.15
C ALA A 134 -23.26 -10.86 4.34
N GLU A 135 -23.39 -12.00 5.02
CA GLU A 135 -23.20 -13.31 4.38
C GLU A 135 -24.13 -13.54 3.18
N ARG A 136 -25.41 -13.14 3.30
CA ARG A 136 -26.39 -13.22 2.22
C ARG A 136 -25.92 -12.46 0.99
N ARG A 137 -25.39 -11.25 1.17
CA ARG A 137 -24.88 -10.40 0.10
C ARG A 137 -23.70 -11.05 -0.60
N LEU A 138 -22.67 -11.44 0.17
CA LEU A 138 -21.48 -12.11 -0.35
C LEU A 138 -21.82 -13.38 -1.15
N ARG A 139 -22.80 -14.15 -0.69
CA ARG A 139 -23.30 -15.35 -1.39
C ARG A 139 -24.02 -15.02 -2.70
N GLN A 140 -24.85 -13.97 -2.71
CA GLN A 140 -25.59 -13.53 -3.89
C GLN A 140 -24.66 -13.01 -4.99
N GLU A 141 -23.65 -12.23 -4.62
CA GLU A 141 -22.65 -11.72 -5.56
C GLU A 141 -21.74 -12.83 -6.10
N GLY A 142 -21.45 -13.86 -5.29
CA GLY A 142 -20.87 -15.11 -5.76
C GLY A 142 -19.37 -15.09 -6.07
N PHE A 143 -18.68 -13.96 -5.92
CA PHE A 143 -17.24 -13.81 -6.19
C PHE A 143 -16.33 -14.27 -5.05
N LEU A 144 -16.78 -14.12 -3.81
CA LEU A 144 -15.98 -14.33 -2.60
C LEU A 144 -16.46 -15.52 -1.77
N ASP A 145 -15.56 -16.13 -0.99
CA ASP A 145 -15.94 -17.10 0.03
C ASP A 145 -16.57 -16.40 1.25
N ALA A 146 -17.91 -16.36 1.27
CA ALA A 146 -18.70 -15.72 2.32
C ALA A 146 -18.42 -16.28 3.72
N SER A 147 -18.34 -17.62 3.85
CA SER A 147 -18.13 -18.28 5.14
C SER A 147 -16.78 -17.90 5.74
N LEU A 148 -15.75 -17.92 4.89
CA LEU A 148 -14.39 -17.60 5.27
C LEU A 148 -14.21 -16.12 5.66
N ILE A 149 -14.89 -15.22 4.96
CA ILE A 149 -14.90 -13.79 5.28
C ILE A 149 -15.58 -13.55 6.63
N ARG A 150 -16.78 -14.13 6.85
CA ARG A 150 -17.51 -13.99 8.11
C ARG A 150 -16.70 -14.49 9.30
N GLN A 151 -16.12 -15.68 9.19
CA GLN A 151 -15.27 -16.24 10.24
C GLN A 151 -14.12 -15.29 10.62
N ARG A 152 -13.49 -14.66 9.63
CA ARG A 152 -12.36 -13.75 9.85
C ARG A 152 -12.80 -12.39 10.40
N TRP A 153 -13.95 -11.90 9.97
CA TRP A 153 -14.56 -10.70 10.52
C TRP A 153 -14.93 -10.87 11.99
N ASP A 154 -15.63 -11.97 12.32
CA ASP A 154 -16.05 -12.25 13.69
C ASP A 154 -14.82 -12.46 14.60
N GLY A 155 -13.80 -13.18 14.13
CA GLY A 155 -12.54 -13.36 14.87
C GLY A 155 -11.74 -12.06 15.04
N PHE A 156 -11.81 -11.13 14.08
CA PHE A 156 -11.20 -9.80 14.18
C PHE A 156 -11.89 -8.93 15.24
N LEU A 157 -13.23 -8.97 15.29
CA LEU A 157 -14.03 -8.27 16.29
C LEU A 157 -13.80 -8.85 17.70
N ALA A 158 -13.67 -10.17 17.81
CA ALA A 158 -13.35 -10.87 19.06
C ALA A 158 -11.89 -10.68 19.52
N GLY A 159 -11.05 -9.98 18.75
CA GLY A 159 -9.65 -9.72 19.11
C GLY A 159 -8.72 -10.94 18.98
N ILE A 160 -9.17 -12.03 18.36
CA ILE A 160 -8.40 -13.27 18.20
C ILE A 160 -7.17 -13.04 17.32
N ARG A 161 -7.35 -12.32 16.22
CA ARG A 161 -6.28 -11.98 15.28
C ARG A 161 -6.61 -10.70 14.52
N ASP A 162 -5.59 -9.89 14.28
CA ASP A 162 -5.75 -8.72 13.43
C ASP A 162 -5.76 -9.11 11.95
N TRP A 163 -6.91 -8.90 11.31
CA TRP A 163 -7.14 -9.08 9.90
C TRP A 163 -7.48 -7.76 9.19
N SER A 164 -7.33 -6.62 9.87
CA SER A 164 -7.85 -5.31 9.46
C SER A 164 -7.43 -4.92 8.03
N SER A 165 -6.14 -5.02 7.67
CA SER A 165 -5.69 -4.66 6.32
C SER A 165 -6.33 -5.53 5.23
N LEU A 166 -6.56 -6.81 5.49
CA LEU A 166 -7.17 -7.72 4.51
C LEU A 166 -8.67 -7.52 4.41
N LEU A 167 -9.34 -7.35 5.56
CA LEU A 167 -10.76 -7.01 5.61
C LEU A 167 -11.01 -5.68 4.92
N TRP A 168 -10.11 -4.71 5.07
CA TRP A 168 -10.18 -3.43 4.37
C TRP A 168 -10.16 -3.59 2.85
N ASN A 169 -9.30 -4.44 2.30
CA ASN A 169 -9.28 -4.71 0.85
C ASN A 169 -10.62 -5.28 0.37
N ILE A 170 -11.21 -6.21 1.13
CA ILE A 170 -12.53 -6.79 0.82
C ILE A 170 -13.61 -5.71 0.88
N LEU A 171 -13.58 -4.87 1.90
CA LEU A 171 -14.54 -3.78 2.10
C LEU A 171 -14.47 -2.74 0.98
N MET A 172 -13.26 -2.36 0.54
CA MET A 172 -13.09 -1.46 -0.60
C MET A 172 -13.65 -2.07 -1.88
N TRP A 173 -13.43 -3.37 -2.11
CA TRP A 173 -13.99 -4.06 -3.26
C TRP A 173 -15.52 -4.16 -3.19
N GLN A 174 -16.08 -4.49 -2.02
CA GLN A 174 -17.54 -4.50 -1.78
C GLN A 174 -18.18 -3.13 -2.00
N ALA A 175 -17.57 -2.07 -1.49
CA ALA A 175 -18.05 -0.70 -1.67
C ALA A 175 -17.99 -0.26 -3.16
N TRP A 176 -16.93 -0.65 -3.87
CA TRP A 176 -16.83 -0.42 -5.31
C TRP A 176 -17.94 -1.17 -6.07
N LEU A 177 -18.17 -2.45 -5.74
CA LEU A 177 -19.20 -3.26 -6.38
C LEU A 177 -20.61 -2.71 -6.10
N GLU A 178 -20.86 -2.21 -4.89
CA GLU A 178 -22.13 -1.55 -4.55
C GLU A 178 -22.41 -0.35 -5.45
N HIS A 179 -21.39 0.47 -5.67
CA HIS A 179 -21.54 1.73 -6.38
C HIS A 179 -21.56 1.56 -7.90
N TYR A 180 -20.81 0.59 -8.44
CA TYR A 180 -20.62 0.43 -9.89
C TYR A 180 -21.17 -0.88 -10.48
N GLY A 181 -21.41 -1.90 -9.66
CA GLY A 181 -21.75 -3.26 -10.09
C GLY A 181 -23.20 -3.48 -10.53
N THR A 182 -24.09 -2.51 -10.30
CA THR A 182 -25.53 -2.59 -10.66
C THR A 182 -25.87 -1.90 -11.98
N ARG A 183 -24.89 -1.53 -12.81
CA ARG A 183 -25.14 -1.08 -14.19
C ARG A 183 -25.16 -2.27 -15.16
N SER A 184 -26.29 -2.94 -15.24
CA SER A 184 -26.67 -3.86 -16.33
C SER A 184 -28.14 -3.70 -16.64
#